data_AF-A0A0M8YGZ8-F1
#
_entry.id   AF-A0A0M8YGZ8-F1
#
_cell.length_a   1.000
_cell.length_b   1.000
_cell.length_c   1.000
_cell.angle_alpha   90.00
_cell.angle_beta   90.00
_cell.angle_gamma   90.00
#
_symmetry.space_group_name_H-M   'P 1'
#
loop_
_entity.id
_entity.type
_entity.pdbx_description
1 polymer ?
#
loop_
_entity_poly.entity_id
_entity_poly.type
_entity_poly.pdbx_seq_one_letter_code
_entity_poly.pdbx_strand_id
1 'polypeptide(L)' 'DKCLDAYNQGTTNGTRVITWSCNGQANQRWTFQADGSVRNAQAGLCLDVNQAATANGSTLILWTCNGQNNQKW' A
#
# COMPACT_ATOMS: atom_id res chain seq x y z
N ASP A 1 -2.19 -17.66 -8.52
CA ASP A 1 -2.74 -16.32 -8.21
C ASP A 1 -1.78 -15.49 -7.37
N LYS A 2 -1.66 -14.19 -7.69
CA LYS A 2 -0.79 -13.23 -6.99
C LYS A 2 -1.65 -12.18 -6.31
N CYS A 3 -1.24 -11.76 -5.12
CA CYS A 3 -1.91 -10.77 -4.28
C CYS A 3 -1.02 -9.53 -4.13
N LEU A 4 -1.64 -8.36 -4.01
CA LEU A 4 -0.96 -7.13 -3.58
C LEU A 4 -0.51 -7.32 -2.12
N ASP A 5 0.76 -7.12 -1.84
CA ASP A 5 1.40 -7.58 -0.60
C ASP A 5 2.31 -6.47 -0.03
N ALA A 6 2.14 -6.16 1.26
CA ALA A 6 3.12 -5.35 1.98
C ALA A 6 4.32 -6.23 2.39
N TYR A 7 5.46 -5.95 1.77
CA TYR A 7 6.64 -6.82 1.80
C TYR A 7 7.05 -7.19 3.22
N ASN A 8 7.27 -8.50 3.42
CA ASN A 8 7.74 -9.07 4.68
C ASN A 8 6.89 -8.64 5.89
N GLN A 9 5.57 -8.49 5.70
CA GLN A 9 4.66 -8.11 6.78
C GLN A 9 5.00 -6.75 7.43
N GLY A 10 5.71 -5.87 6.69
CA GLY A 10 6.19 -4.59 7.20
C GLY A 10 5.06 -3.62 7.57
N THR A 11 5.27 -2.87 8.64
CA THR A 11 4.28 -1.97 9.25
C THR A 11 4.76 -0.52 9.36
N THR A 12 5.87 -0.18 8.71
CA THR A 12 6.50 1.15 8.78
C THR A 12 6.43 1.88 7.44
N ASN A 13 6.51 3.21 7.49
CA ASN A 13 6.64 4.07 6.31
C ASN A 13 7.80 3.60 5.43
N GLY A 14 7.55 3.48 4.13
CA GLY A 14 8.53 2.99 3.16
C GLY A 14 8.52 1.48 2.94
N THR A 15 7.68 0.72 3.67
CA THR A 15 7.48 -0.70 3.36
C THR A 15 7.02 -0.84 1.91
N ARG A 16 7.75 -1.61 1.10
CA ARG A 16 7.46 -1.79 -0.32
C ARG A 16 6.15 -2.57 -0.50
N VAL A 17 5.35 -2.14 -1.47
CA VAL A 17 4.20 -2.91 -1.93
C VAL A 17 4.60 -3.69 -3.18
N ILE A 18 4.38 -5.01 -3.15
CA ILE A 18 4.79 -5.94 -4.20
C ILE A 18 3.62 -6.85 -4.61
N THR A 19 3.85 -7.72 -5.57
CA THR A 19 2.99 -8.88 -5.83
C THR A 19 3.62 -10.14 -5.26
N TRP A 20 2.89 -10.87 -4.43
CA TRP A 20 3.37 -12.15 -3.86
C TRP A 20 2.35 -13.26 -4.05
N SER A 21 2.76 -14.52 -3.87
CA SER A 21 1.81 -15.63 -3.87
C SER A 21 0.78 -15.43 -2.76
N CYS A 22 -0.50 -15.56 -3.10
CA CYS A 22 -1.57 -15.37 -2.13
C CYS A 22 -1.46 -16.41 -1.00
N ASN A 23 -1.46 -15.95 0.26
CA ASN A 23 -1.27 -16.80 1.43
C ASN A 23 -2.27 -16.53 2.57
N GLY A 24 -3.22 -15.60 2.37
CA GLY A 24 -4.26 -15.27 3.34
C GLY A 24 -3.81 -14.40 4.53
N GLN A 25 -2.55 -13.98 4.58
CA GLN A 25 -2.02 -13.13 5.65
C GLN A 25 -2.59 -11.70 5.59
N ALA A 26 -2.58 -11.01 6.73
CA ALA A 26 -3.19 -9.69 6.85
C ALA A 26 -2.47 -8.62 6.02
N ASN A 27 -1.16 -8.75 5.79
CA ASN A 27 -0.37 -7.86 4.93
C ASN A 27 -0.78 -7.93 3.43
N GLN A 28 -1.58 -8.92 3.03
CA GLN A 28 -2.16 -9.03 1.68
C GLN A 28 -3.62 -8.57 1.59
N ARG A 29 -4.19 -8.07 2.70
CA ARG A 29 -5.58 -7.59 2.74
C ARG A 29 -5.60 -6.06 2.71
N TRP A 30 -6.51 -5.53 1.90
CA TRP A 30 -6.62 -4.09 1.62
C TRP A 30 -8.08 -3.65 1.74
N THR A 31 -8.30 -2.47 2.28
CA THR A 31 -9.65 -1.88 2.43
C THR A 31 -9.71 -0.55 1.69
N PHE A 32 -10.68 -0.41 0.79
CA PHE A 32 -11.03 0.86 0.16
C PHE A 32 -11.82 1.71 1.15
N GLN A 33 -11.39 2.95 1.33
CA GLN A 33 -12.01 3.91 2.23
C GLN A 33 -12.82 4.94 1.44
N ALA A 34 -13.80 5.56 2.09
CA ALA A 34 -14.62 6.61 1.47
C ALA A 34 -13.83 7.88 1.12
N ASP A 35 -12.66 8.10 1.73
CA ASP A 35 -11.76 9.23 1.45
C ASP A 35 -10.89 9.03 0.18
N GLY A 36 -11.05 7.89 -0.50
CA GLY A 36 -10.29 7.46 -1.67
C GLY A 36 -9.00 6.71 -1.34
N SER A 37 -8.65 6.57 -0.06
CA SER A 37 -7.46 5.81 0.33
C SER A 37 -7.68 4.30 0.28
N VAL A 38 -6.60 3.56 -0.01
CA VAL A 38 -6.54 2.10 0.11
C VAL A 38 -5.62 1.76 1.26
N ARG A 39 -6.14 1.14 2.32
CA ARG A 39 -5.37 0.87 3.56
C ARG A 39 -5.03 -0.60 3.71
N ASN A 40 -3.78 -0.88 4.08
CA ASN A 40 -3.34 -2.23 4.40
C ASN A 40 -3.92 -2.68 5.75
N ALA A 41 -4.55 -3.85 5.80
CA ALA A 41 -5.24 -4.33 7.00
C ALA A 41 -4.29 -4.66 8.17
N GLN A 42 -3.01 -4.97 7.89
CA GLN A 42 -2.03 -5.27 8.93
C GLN A 42 -1.36 -4.01 9.47
N ALA A 43 -0.93 -3.12 8.59
CA ALA A 43 -0.18 -1.93 8.97
C ALA A 43 -1.09 -0.74 9.35
N GLY A 44 -2.33 -0.69 8.85
CA GLY A 44 -3.18 0.50 8.94
C GLY A 44 -2.71 1.68 8.08
N LEU A 45 -1.64 1.49 7.29
CA LEU A 45 -1.01 2.48 6.42
C LEU A 45 -1.66 2.50 5.03
N CYS A 46 -1.52 3.62 4.33
CA CYS A 46 -2.07 3.84 3.01
C CYS A 46 -1.14 3.32 1.90
N LEU A 47 -1.74 2.81 0.82
CA LEU A 47 -1.08 2.58 -0.45
C LEU A 47 -0.70 3.95 -1.05
N ASP A 48 0.59 4.18 -1.21
CA ASP A 48 1.17 5.48 -1.51
C ASP A 48 2.11 5.37 -2.71
N VAL A 49 1.99 6.31 -3.67
CA VAL A 49 3.03 6.50 -4.70
C VAL A 49 4.18 7.29 -4.10
N ASN A 50 5.33 6.63 -3.96
CA ASN A 50 6.51 7.17 -3.27
C ASN A 50 6.88 8.57 -3.77
N GLN A 51 7.06 9.50 -2.83
CA GLN A 51 7.40 10.91 -3.09
C GLN A 51 6.41 11.65 -4.01
N ALA A 52 5.17 11.17 -4.11
CA ALA A 52 4.16 11.69 -5.05
C ALA A 52 4.66 11.75 -6.50
N ALA A 53 5.57 10.84 -6.87
CA ALA A 53 6.13 10.78 -8.21
C ALA A 53 5.06 10.40 -9.26
N THR A 54 5.17 10.96 -10.46
CA THR A 54 4.22 10.72 -11.57
C THR A 54 4.84 10.02 -12.77
N ALA A 55 6.15 9.78 -12.73
CA ALA A 55 6.86 9.09 -13.80
C ALA A 55 6.53 7.59 -13.83
N ASN A 56 6.57 6.99 -15.01
CA ASN A 56 6.42 5.54 -15.17
C ASN A 56 7.46 4.79 -14.32
N GLY A 57 7.01 3.73 -13.64
CA GLY A 57 7.85 2.95 -12.74
C GLY A 57 7.98 3.51 -11.32
N SER A 58 7.26 4.59 -10.99
CA SER A 58 7.15 5.08 -9.60
C SER A 58 6.69 3.96 -8.67
N THR A 59 7.41 3.78 -7.56
CA THR A 59 7.20 2.64 -6.67
C THR A 59 6.06 2.89 -5.70
N LEU A 60 5.25 1.85 -5.46
CA LEU A 60 4.25 1.86 -4.40
C LEU A 60 4.85 1.43 -3.07
N ILE A 61 4.49 2.16 -2.01
CA ILE A 61 4.90 1.89 -0.64
C ILE A 61 3.71 1.99 0.30
N LEU A 62 3.91 1.56 1.54
CA LEU A 62 3.08 1.95 2.66
C LEU A 62 3.57 3.28 3.22
N TRP A 63 2.64 4.19 3.46
CA TRP A 63 2.92 5.44 4.15
C TRP A 63 1.78 5.84 5.07
N THR A 64 2.10 6.67 6.06
CA THR A 64 1.12 7.28 6.95
C THR A 64 0.07 8.01 6.12
N CYS A 65 -1.19 7.67 6.34
CA CYS A 65 -2.31 8.30 5.64
C CYS A 65 -2.36 9.80 5.96
N ASN A 66 -2.23 10.65 4.95
CA ASN A 66 -2.14 12.11 5.11
C ASN A 66 -3.10 12.89 4.21
N GLY A 67 -3.92 12.20 3.40
CA GLY A 67 -4.95 12.80 2.55
C GLY A 67 -4.44 13.41 1.25
N GLN A 68 -3.14 13.32 0.96
CA GLN A 68 -2.56 13.77 -0.31
C GLN A 68 -3.02 12.90 -1.50
N ASN A 69 -2.99 13.47 -2.70
CA ASN A 69 -3.51 12.83 -3.90
C ASN A 69 -2.74 11.57 -4.31
N ASN A 70 -1.46 11.44 -3.94
CA ASN A 70 -0.66 10.24 -4.21
C ASN A 70 -1.06 9.02 -3.36
N GLN A 71 -2.02 9.20 -2.45
CA GLN A 71 -2.62 8.14 -1.64
C GLN A 71 -4.09 7.87 -2.01
N LYS A 72 -4.57 8.40 -3.14
CA LYS A 72 -5.96 8.24 -3.61
C LYS A 72 -6.02 7.42 -4.89
N TRP A 73 -7.01 6.53 -4.96
CA TRP A 73 -7.16 5.50 -6.00
C TRP A 73 -8.59 5.41 -6.51
#